data_AF-A0A7J2T8F0-F1
#
_entry.id   AF-A0A7J2T8F0-F1
#
_cell.length_a   1.000
_cell.length_b   1.000
_cell.length_c   1.000
_cell.angle_alpha   90.00
_cell.angle_beta   90.00
_cell.angle_gamma   90.00
#
_symmetry.space_group_name_H-M   'P 1'
#
loop_
_entity.id
_entity.type
_entity.pdbx_description
1 polymer ?
#
loop_
_entity_poly.entity_id
_entity_poly.type
_entity_poly.pdbx_seq_one_letter_code
_entity_poly.pdbx_strand_id
1 'polypeptide(L)'
;MSNLHNLFKHPAIESFGKALRIAVGINEDYASLVELDYAERKEELALALKKFLRRLDANARRYEREQAGKIAFRPDEKDLDEVIGLAEQYGVRLVCAAIISHALVRTEKGGEES
;
A
#
# COMPACT_ATOMS: atom_id res chain seq x y z
N MET A 1 -13.40 -22.26 2.77
CA MET A 1 -13.81 -20.86 3.06
C MET A 1 -12.55 -20.05 3.26
N SER A 2 -12.31 -19.06 2.41
CA SER A 2 -11.24 -18.07 2.59
C SER A 2 -11.55 -17.24 3.84
N ASN A 3 -10.67 -17.28 4.84
CA ASN A 3 -10.87 -16.50 6.06
C ASN A 3 -10.43 -15.05 5.78
N LEU A 4 -11.40 -14.14 5.59
CA LEU A 4 -11.14 -12.71 5.40
C LEU A 4 -10.23 -12.12 6.49
N HIS A 5 -10.32 -12.64 7.71
CA HIS A 5 -9.43 -12.25 8.80
C HIS A 5 -7.95 -12.46 8.46
N ASN A 6 -7.62 -13.55 7.77
CA ASN A 6 -6.25 -13.88 7.40
C ASN A 6 -5.74 -12.94 6.30
N LEU A 7 -6.60 -12.55 5.36
CA LEU A 7 -6.26 -11.55 4.34
C LEU A 7 -5.93 -10.21 4.99
N PHE A 8 -6.81 -9.72 5.86
CA PHE A 8 -6.62 -8.43 6.52
C PHE A 8 -5.44 -8.42 7.50
N LYS A 9 -5.00 -9.56 8.02
CA LYS A 9 -3.80 -9.67 8.86
C LYS A 9 -2.55 -10.10 8.11
N HIS A 10 -2.61 -10.20 6.78
CA HIS A 10 -1.47 -10.68 6.02
C HIS A 10 -0.35 -9.62 6.02
N PRO A 11 0.91 -9.98 6.34
CA PRO A 11 2.01 -9.00 6.42
C PRO A 11 2.18 -8.15 5.15
N ALA A 12 2.04 -8.75 3.98
CA ALA A 12 2.12 -8.03 2.70
C ALA A 12 0.99 -6.97 2.55
N ILE A 13 -0.21 -7.27 3.03
CA ILE A 13 -1.35 -6.34 3.02
C ILE A 13 -1.09 -5.18 3.98
N GLU A 14 -0.55 -5.46 5.17
CA GLU A 14 -0.16 -4.43 6.14
C GLU A 14 0.97 -3.53 5.60
N SER A 15 1.98 -4.14 4.96
CA SER A 15 3.12 -3.47 4.34
C SER A 15 2.67 -2.50 3.24
N PHE A 16 1.85 -2.98 2.29
CA PHE A 16 1.29 -2.14 1.24
C PHE A 16 0.31 -1.11 1.77
N GLY A 17 -0.50 -1.43 2.77
CA GLY A 17 -1.39 -0.49 3.43
C GLY A 17 -0.63 0.65 4.11
N LYS A 18 0.48 0.35 4.81
CA LYS A 18 1.37 1.35 5.40
C LYS A 18 2.03 2.23 4.33
N ALA A 19 2.50 1.62 3.23
CA ALA A 19 3.07 2.37 2.12
C ALA A 19 2.04 3.31 1.48
N LEU A 20 0.82 2.83 1.27
CA LEU A 20 -0.27 3.65 0.71
C LEU A 20 -0.67 4.77 1.68
N ARG A 21 -0.69 4.52 2.99
CA ARG A 21 -0.90 5.56 4.00
C ARG A 21 0.13 6.69 3.90
N ILE A 22 1.41 6.34 3.78
CA ILE A 22 2.49 7.32 3.60
C ILE A 22 2.28 8.09 2.29
N ALA A 23 1.98 7.39 1.21
CA ALA A 23 1.76 8.02 -0.09
C ALA A 23 0.59 9.00 -0.09
N VAL A 24 -0.54 8.64 0.51
CA VAL A 24 -1.72 9.52 0.59
C VAL A 24 -1.52 10.63 1.62
N GLY A 25 -1.06 10.31 2.83
CA GLY A 25 -1.00 11.24 3.95
C GLY A 25 0.17 12.22 3.93
N ILE A 26 1.31 11.85 3.31
CA ILE A 26 2.51 12.69 3.27
C ILE A 26 2.78 13.21 1.85
N ASN A 27 2.57 12.37 0.83
CA ASN A 27 2.91 12.71 -0.55
C ASN A 27 1.71 13.15 -1.40
N GLU A 28 0.51 13.21 -0.82
CA GLU A 28 -0.74 13.58 -1.50
C GLU A 28 -1.03 12.74 -2.77
N ASP A 29 -0.57 11.48 -2.80
CA ASP A 29 -0.75 10.57 -3.92
C ASP A 29 -2.14 9.91 -3.89
N TYR A 30 -3.18 10.73 -4.02
CA TYR A 30 -4.56 10.27 -4.15
C TYR A 30 -4.81 9.48 -5.45
N ALA A 31 -3.94 9.65 -6.45
CA ALA A 31 -4.01 8.88 -7.68
C ALA A 31 -3.77 7.38 -7.42
N SER A 32 -2.81 7.01 -6.57
CA SER A 32 -2.61 5.61 -6.16
C SER A 32 -3.82 5.00 -5.46
N LEU A 33 -4.50 5.78 -4.62
CA LEU A 33 -5.72 5.33 -3.94
C LEU A 33 -6.83 5.01 -4.95
N VAL A 34 -7.07 5.93 -5.88
CA VAL A 34 -8.08 5.77 -6.94
C VAL A 34 -7.70 4.60 -7.86
N GLU A 35 -6.47 4.54 -8.35
CA GLU A 35 -6.04 3.47 -9.27
C GLU A 35 -6.19 2.06 -8.64
N LEU A 36 -6.01 1.91 -7.33
CA LEU A 36 -6.25 0.66 -6.62
C LEU A 36 -7.74 0.35 -6.42
N ASP A 37 -8.55 1.35 -6.09
CA ASP A 37 -10.00 1.17 -5.88
C ASP A 37 -10.74 0.74 -7.16
N TYR A 38 -10.28 1.24 -8.31
CA TYR A 38 -10.83 0.89 -9.63
C TYR A 38 -10.24 -0.38 -10.25
N ALA A 39 -9.26 -1.03 -9.62
CA ALA A 39 -8.70 -2.28 -10.15
C ALA A 39 -9.69 -3.44 -9.95
N GLU A 40 -10.09 -4.09 -11.03
CA GLU A 40 -11.00 -5.24 -10.99
C GLU A 40 -10.32 -6.52 -11.50
N ARG A 41 -9.37 -6.39 -12.42
CA ARG A 41 -8.62 -7.49 -13.04
C ARG A 41 -7.17 -7.53 -12.56
N LYS A 42 -6.54 -8.70 -12.64
CA LYS A 42 -5.16 -8.90 -12.16
C LYS A 42 -4.17 -7.98 -12.88
N GLU A 43 -4.38 -7.76 -14.18
CA GLU A 43 -3.53 -6.90 -15.00
C GLU A 43 -3.67 -5.43 -14.60
N GLU A 44 -4.88 -5.01 -14.20
CA GLU A 44 -5.15 -3.67 -13.69
C GLU A 44 -4.51 -3.45 -12.33
N LEU A 45 -4.61 -4.45 -11.44
CA LEU A 45 -3.92 -4.44 -10.15
C LEU A 45 -2.40 -4.34 -10.33
N ALA A 46 -1.81 -5.18 -11.18
CA ALA A 46 -0.39 -5.15 -11.45
C ALA A 46 0.06 -3.80 -12.01
N LEU A 47 -0.73 -3.21 -12.91
CA LEU A 47 -0.46 -1.88 -13.45
C LEU A 47 -0.58 -0.78 -12.37
N ALA A 48 -1.60 -0.84 -11.52
CA ALA A 48 -1.80 0.10 -10.42
C ALA A 48 -0.64 0.02 -9.41
N LEU A 49 -0.25 -1.18 -8.98
CA LEU A 49 0.87 -1.40 -8.07
C LEU A 49 2.19 -0.92 -8.68
N LYS A 50 2.45 -1.20 -9.96
CA LYS A 50 3.64 -0.71 -10.67
C LYS A 50 3.72 0.81 -10.67
N LYS A 51 2.62 1.49 -10.99
CA LYS A 51 2.56 2.97 -10.98
C LYS A 51 2.75 3.54 -9.58
N PHE A 52 2.07 2.94 -8.60
CA PHE A 52 2.18 3.30 -7.19
C PHE A 52 3.62 3.17 -6.68
N LEU A 53 4.26 2.02 -6.84
CA LEU A 53 5.64 1.79 -6.39
C LEU A 53 6.62 2.77 -7.05
N ARG A 54 6.41 3.11 -8.32
CA ARG A 54 7.22 4.13 -9.01
C ARG A 54 7.06 5.52 -8.38
N ARG A 55 5.83 5.94 -8.06
CA ARG A 55 5.57 7.23 -7.39
C ARG A 55 6.12 7.22 -5.96
N LEU A 56 5.97 6.12 -5.25
CA LEU A 56 6.48 5.94 -3.90
C LEU A 56 8.01 6.05 -3.89
N ASP A 57 8.70 5.35 -4.79
CA ASP A 57 10.17 5.39 -4.86
C ASP A 57 10.70 6.80 -5.22
N ALA A 58 10.03 7.51 -6.14
CA ALA A 58 10.39 8.89 -6.47
C ALA A 58 10.30 9.82 -5.24
N ASN A 59 9.22 9.72 -4.46
CA ASN A 59 9.05 10.50 -3.23
C ASN A 59 10.03 10.07 -2.13
N ALA A 60 10.28 8.78 -1.99
CA ALA A 60 11.20 8.22 -1.02
C ALA A 60 12.64 8.70 -1.27
N ARG A 61 13.10 8.69 -2.53
CA ARG A 61 14.40 9.25 -2.91
C ARG A 61 14.48 10.76 -2.65
N ARG A 62 13.38 11.50 -2.81
CA ARG A 62 13.34 12.94 -2.49
C ARG A 62 13.53 13.14 -0.99
N TYR A 63 12.75 12.42 -0.18
CA TYR A 63 12.83 12.46 1.28
C TYR A 63 14.23 12.14 1.80
N GLU A 64 14.86 11.08 1.30
CA GLU A 64 16.20 10.64 1.75
C GLU A 64 17.30 11.65 1.40
N ARG A 65 17.15 12.44 0.32
CA ARG A 65 18.07 13.54 0.01
C ARG A 65 17.88 14.74 0.94
N GLU A 66 16.65 15.03 1.30
CA GLU A 66 16.28 16.18 2.16
C GLU A 66 16.54 15.90 3.64
N GLN A 67 16.54 14.62 4.03
CA GLN A 67 16.66 14.17 5.42
C GLN A 67 17.88 13.24 5.56
N ALA A 68 19.06 13.84 5.73
CA ALA A 68 20.31 13.10 5.87
C ALA A 68 20.23 12.05 6.99
N GLY A 69 20.55 10.80 6.67
CA GLY A 69 20.55 9.68 7.61
C GLY A 69 19.18 9.03 7.87
N LYS A 70 18.09 9.51 7.24
CA LYS A 70 16.78 8.84 7.31
C LYS A 70 16.54 8.01 6.05
N ILE A 71 15.92 6.84 6.24
CA ILE A 71 15.54 5.92 5.17
C ILE A 71 14.02 5.90 5.07
N ALA A 72 13.49 6.10 3.86
CA ALA A 72 12.05 6.05 3.62
C ALA A 72 11.57 4.59 3.52
N PHE A 73 10.41 4.32 4.11
CA PHE A 73 9.78 3.01 4.05
C PHE A 73 9.34 2.65 2.62
N ARG A 74 9.60 1.40 2.21
CA ARG A 74 9.15 0.81 0.94
C ARG A 74 8.76 -0.66 1.20
N PRO A 75 7.67 -1.16 0.60
CA PRO A 75 7.41 -2.60 0.55
C PRO A 75 8.55 -3.30 -0.20
N ASP A 76 8.84 -4.55 0.18
CA ASP A 76 9.82 -5.35 -0.54
C ASP A 76 9.20 -6.12 -1.72
N GLU A 77 10.06 -6.75 -2.53
CA GLU A 77 9.62 -7.53 -3.71
C GLU A 77 8.79 -8.75 -3.30
N LYS A 78 9.10 -9.35 -2.15
CA LYS A 78 8.34 -10.49 -1.61
C LYS A 78 6.90 -10.08 -1.27
N ASP A 79 6.71 -8.93 -0.63
CA ASP A 79 5.38 -8.39 -0.34
C ASP A 79 4.58 -8.17 -1.63
N LEU A 80 5.22 -7.75 -2.72
CA LEU A 80 4.56 -7.58 -4.01
C LEU A 80 4.06 -8.92 -4.58
N ASP A 81 4.92 -9.94 -4.60
CA ASP A 81 4.56 -11.27 -5.07
C ASP A 81 3.42 -11.86 -4.25
N GLU A 82 3.47 -11.68 -2.92
CA GLU A 82 2.42 -12.12 -2.00
C GLU A 82 1.09 -11.38 -2.26
N VAL A 83 1.10 -10.07 -2.50
CA VAL A 83 -0.12 -9.31 -2.86
C VAL A 83 -0.75 -9.84 -4.14
N ILE A 84 0.06 -10.15 -5.16
CA ILE A 84 -0.43 -10.73 -6.41
C ILE A 84 -1.02 -12.13 -6.15
N GLY A 85 -0.33 -12.98 -5.39
CA GLY A 85 -0.82 -14.31 -4.98
C GLY A 85 -2.16 -14.25 -4.23
N LEU A 86 -2.28 -13.32 -3.28
CA LEU A 86 -3.52 -13.07 -2.55
C LEU A 86 -4.65 -12.61 -3.48
N ALA A 87 -4.35 -11.84 -4.53
CA ALA A 87 -5.35 -11.42 -5.50
C ALA A 87 -5.87 -12.61 -6.33
N GLU A 88 -5.03 -13.63 -6.55
CA GLU A 88 -5.48 -14.88 -7.17
C GLU A 88 -6.37 -15.70 -6.23
N GLN A 89 -6.07 -15.71 -4.94
CA GLN A 89 -6.78 -16.51 -3.94
C GLN A 89 -8.10 -15.88 -3.47
N TYR A 90 -8.10 -14.57 -3.23
CA TYR A 90 -9.23 -13.84 -2.64
C TYR A 90 -9.96 -12.94 -3.65
N GLY A 91 -9.36 -12.68 -4.80
CA GLY A 91 -9.88 -11.74 -5.79
C GLY A 91 -9.36 -10.31 -5.58
N VAL A 92 -9.15 -9.62 -6.70
CA VAL A 92 -8.53 -8.28 -6.77
C VAL A 92 -9.23 -7.28 -5.86
N ARG A 93 -10.56 -7.16 -5.96
CA ARG A 93 -11.33 -6.19 -5.17
C ARG A 93 -11.17 -6.35 -3.67
N LEU A 94 -11.13 -7.59 -3.16
CA LEU A 94 -10.95 -7.85 -1.74
C LEU A 94 -9.54 -7.48 -1.27
N VAL A 95 -8.52 -7.78 -2.09
CA VAL A 95 -7.13 -7.37 -1.81
C VAL A 95 -6.98 -5.86 -1.81
N CYS A 96 -7.52 -5.16 -2.81
CA CYS A 96 -7.53 -3.70 -2.86
C CYS A 96 -8.23 -3.11 -1.63
N ALA A 97 -9.42 -3.60 -1.30
CA ALA A 97 -10.16 -3.14 -0.12
C ALA A 97 -9.38 -3.36 1.18
N ALA A 98 -8.65 -4.48 1.31
CA ALA A 98 -7.83 -4.76 2.49
C ALA A 98 -6.64 -3.78 2.59
N ILE A 99 -5.92 -3.54 1.49
CA ILE A 99 -4.82 -2.55 1.44
C ILE A 99 -5.34 -1.15 1.78
N ILE A 100 -6.44 -0.74 1.16
CA ILE A 100 -7.05 0.59 1.36
C ILE A 100 -7.54 0.73 2.81
N SER A 101 -8.15 -0.30 3.38
CA SER A 101 -8.60 -0.29 4.78
C SER A 101 -7.43 -0.07 5.74
N HIS A 102 -6.30 -0.73 5.50
CA HIS A 102 -5.07 -0.46 6.26
C HIS A 102 -4.56 0.95 6.05
N ALA A 103 -4.61 1.48 4.83
CA ALA A 103 -4.16 2.83 4.57
C ALA A 103 -4.99 3.87 5.33
N LEU A 104 -6.31 3.71 5.35
CA LEU A 104 -7.27 4.70 5.85
C LEU A 104 -7.67 4.54 7.31
N VAL A 105 -7.27 3.44 7.98
CA VAL A 105 -7.48 3.28 9.42
C VAL A 105 -6.89 4.49 10.15
N ARG A 106 -7.75 5.17 10.92
CA ARG A 106 -7.34 6.20 11.87
C ARG A 106 -6.43 5.54 12.90
N THR A 107 -5.15 5.88 12.89
CA THR A 107 -4.34 5.71 14.09
C THR A 107 -4.88 6.70 15.11
N GLU A 108 -5.18 6.26 16.32
CA GLU A 108 -5.68 7.12 17.40
C GLU A 108 -4.73 8.26 17.81
N LYS A 109 -3.63 8.49 17.08
CA LYS A 109 -2.80 9.68 17.14
C LYS A 109 -3.45 10.90 16.48
N GLY A 110 -4.62 11.28 17.01
CA GLY A 110 -4.95 12.68 17.30
C GLY A 110 -4.46 13.11 18.70
N GLY A 111 -3.73 12.24 19.40
CA GLY A 111 -2.88 12.59 20.53
C GLY A 111 -1.42 12.60 20.08
N GLU A 112 -0.79 13.74 20.33
CA GLU A 112 0.63 14.10 20.39
C GLU A 112 1.73 13.03 20.19
N GLU A 113 2.89 13.57 19.84
CA GLU A 113 4.25 13.01 19.89
C GLU A 113 4.83 12.63 18.52
N SER A 114 6.01 13.09 18.10
CA SER A 114 6.97 14.13 18.54
C SER A 114 8.06 14.16 17.48
#